data_AF-A0A813FWQ8-F1
#
_entry.id   AF-A0A813FWQ8-F1
#
_cell.length_a   1.000
_cell.length_b   1.000
_cell.length_c   1.000
_cell.angle_alpha   90.00
_cell.angle_beta   90.00
_cell.angle_gamma   90.00
#
_symmetry.space_group_name_H-M   'P 1'
#
loop_
_entity.id
_entity.type
_entity.pdbx_description
1 polymer ?
#
loop_
_entity_poly.entity_id
_entity_poly.type
_entity_poly.pdbx_seq_one_letter_code
_entity_poly.pdbx_strand_id
1 'polypeptide(L)'
;MFSNVHIYNVVAIKNDVLKQPWLPETKIEGDVTFIRLDKWDRMLAKFCTGSSLDLRKGKIKNANYLYFDQLQTARTAACDAAVVAAYAVDDAVAERPNKRQRKARLSDREIAPSVVEVLAPEVNRGGIHLPAVAMKMLFGIKNSVMWVELSPENLEHIRQGILASQDDEVPGRHWQKTRETQAAAAAANLEALQSEEAVVSDDGADAAVLADEVPVHQDDGAGN
;
A
#
# COMPACT_ATOMS: atom_id res chain seq x y z
N MET A 1 41.73 20.38 -14.33
CA MET A 1 40.48 21.13 -14.11
C MET A 1 39.42 20.15 -13.69
N PHE A 2 38.93 20.24 -12.45
CA PHE A 2 37.76 19.47 -12.04
C PHE A 2 36.51 20.22 -12.51
N SER A 3 35.62 19.55 -13.24
CA SER A 3 34.33 20.11 -13.63
C SER A 3 33.39 20.09 -12.42
N ASN A 4 32.78 21.23 -12.10
CA ASN A 4 31.78 21.38 -11.02
C ASN A 4 30.34 21.24 -11.54
N VAL A 5 30.16 20.58 -12.69
CA VAL A 5 28.84 20.37 -13.30
C VAL A 5 28.25 19.06 -12.81
N HIS A 6 27.04 19.14 -12.24
CA HIS A 6 26.26 17.98 -11.83
C HIS A 6 24.95 17.94 -12.60
N ILE A 7 24.60 16.77 -13.14
CA ILE A 7 23.34 16.52 -13.85
C ILE A 7 22.52 15.56 -12.99
N TYR A 8 21.25 15.91 -12.77
CA TYR A 8 20.31 15.14 -11.96
C TYR A 8 19.01 14.90 -12.72
N ASN A 9 18.44 13.71 -12.55
CA ASN A 9 17.06 13.44 -12.95
C ASN A 9 16.15 13.82 -11.77
N VAL A 10 15.08 14.57 -12.04
CA VAL A 10 14.14 15.05 -11.02
C VAL A 10 12.71 14.77 -11.43
N VAL A 11 11.90 14.34 -10.47
CA VAL A 11 10.45 14.27 -10.62
C VAL A 11 9.87 15.65 -10.34
N ALA A 12 9.02 16.14 -11.25
CA ALA A 12 8.32 17.40 -11.11
C ALA A 12 6.81 17.18 -11.17
N ILE A 13 6.12 17.47 -10.07
CA ILE A 13 4.67 17.34 -9.95
C ILE A 13 4.04 18.73 -10.11
N LYS A 14 3.05 18.84 -10.98
CA LYS A 14 2.31 20.09 -11.21
C LYS A 14 0.83 19.80 -11.36
N ASN A 15 0.00 20.69 -10.81
CA ASN A 15 -1.42 20.78 -11.11
C ASN A 15 -1.78 22.24 -11.42
N ASP A 16 -3.06 22.49 -11.66
CA ASP A 16 -3.66 23.81 -11.90
C ASP A 16 -3.47 24.78 -10.72
N VAL A 17 -3.34 24.26 -9.50
CA VAL A 17 -3.21 25.06 -8.28
C VAL A 17 -1.77 25.51 -8.02
N LEU A 18 -0.78 24.75 -8.47
CA LEU A 18 0.64 25.03 -8.23
C LEU A 18 1.21 26.04 -9.24
N LYS A 19 1.62 27.22 -8.73
CA LYS A 19 2.37 28.22 -9.52
C LYS A 19 3.76 27.74 -9.95
N GLN A 20 4.42 26.95 -9.10
CA GLN A 20 5.73 26.34 -9.34
C GLN A 20 5.61 24.83 -9.13
N PRO A 21 6.29 23.99 -9.94
CA PRO A 21 6.28 22.55 -9.74
C PRO A 21 6.78 22.16 -8.35
N TRP A 22 6.15 21.16 -7.75
CA TRP A 22 6.65 20.49 -6.56
C TRP A 22 7.70 19.46 -6.98
N LEU A 23 8.86 19.50 -6.33
CA LEU A 23 9.99 18.59 -6.57
C LEU A 23 10.16 17.70 -5.33
N PRO A 24 9.35 16.64 -5.16
CA PRO A 24 9.48 15.76 -4.01
C PRO A 24 10.82 15.01 -4.03
N GLU A 25 11.30 14.64 -2.85
CA GLU A 25 12.34 13.63 -2.75
C GLU A 25 11.81 12.31 -3.31
N THR A 26 12.64 11.63 -4.10
CA THR A 26 12.28 10.37 -4.75
C THR A 26 13.24 9.26 -4.35
N LYS A 27 12.72 8.04 -4.34
CA LYS A 27 13.49 6.83 -4.11
C LYS A 27 12.97 5.73 -5.01
N ILE A 28 13.87 4.97 -5.62
CA ILE A 28 13.53 3.78 -6.40
C ILE A 28 13.76 2.56 -5.52
N GLU A 29 12.78 1.66 -5.47
CA GLU A 29 12.89 0.37 -4.78
C GLU A 29 12.30 -0.70 -5.72
N GLY A 30 13.15 -1.60 -6.24
CA GLY A 30 12.79 -2.43 -7.39
C GLY A 30 12.53 -1.58 -8.63
N ASP A 31 11.43 -1.85 -9.32
CA ASP A 31 11.01 -1.11 -10.52
C ASP A 31 9.99 0.01 -10.22
N VAL A 32 9.76 0.31 -8.94
CA VAL A 32 8.75 1.29 -8.50
C VAL A 32 9.44 2.55 -8.00
N THR A 33 8.98 3.70 -8.50
CA THR A 33 9.41 5.02 -8.01
C THR A 33 8.49 5.46 -6.87
N PHE A 34 9.07 5.81 -5.73
CA PHE A 34 8.36 6.33 -4.57
C PHE A 34 8.67 7.81 -4.38
N ILE A 35 7.67 8.57 -3.94
CA ILE A 35 7.83 9.95 -3.50
C ILE A 35 7.69 10.05 -1.98
N ARG A 36 8.47 10.96 -1.40
CA ARG A 36 8.37 11.30 0.01
C ARG A 36 7.18 12.21 0.27
N LEU A 37 6.28 11.76 1.13
CA LEU A 37 5.19 12.54 1.69
C LEU A 37 5.48 12.86 3.15
N ASP A 38 5.45 14.14 3.48
CA ASP A 38 5.62 14.63 4.84
C ASP A 38 4.51 15.63 5.12
N LYS A 39 3.76 15.44 6.21
CA LYS A 39 2.66 16.34 6.59
C LYS A 39 3.11 17.78 6.87
N TRP A 40 4.41 17.98 7.06
CA TRP A 40 5.03 19.29 7.24
C TRP A 40 5.63 19.87 5.95
N ASP A 41 5.52 19.16 4.82
CA ASP A 41 5.94 19.68 3.52
C ASP A 41 4.98 20.78 3.03
N ARG A 42 5.53 21.99 2.88
CA ARG A 42 4.79 23.16 2.40
C ARG A 42 4.31 22.98 0.96
N MET A 43 5.06 22.27 0.13
CA MET A 43 4.72 22.04 -1.27
C MET A 43 3.65 20.97 -1.40
N LEU A 44 3.68 19.92 -0.58
CA LEU A 44 2.56 18.98 -0.46
C LEU A 44 1.28 19.71 -0.01
N ALA A 45 1.36 20.53 1.04
CA ALA A 45 0.21 21.31 1.49
C ALA A 45 -0.35 22.22 0.39
N LYS A 46 0.50 22.89 -0.38
CA LYS A 46 0.08 23.70 -1.55
C LYS A 46 -0.52 22.84 -2.66
N PHE A 47 0.07 21.69 -2.95
CA PHE A 47 -0.41 20.78 -3.99
C PHE A 47 -1.84 20.31 -3.68
N CYS A 48 -2.10 19.91 -2.44
CA CYS A 48 -3.42 19.44 -2.04
C CYS A 48 -4.42 20.58 -1.86
N THR A 49 -4.05 21.64 -1.15
CA THR A 49 -5.01 22.65 -0.62
C THR A 49 -4.99 23.97 -1.39
N GLY A 50 -4.00 24.19 -2.25
CA GLY A 50 -3.70 25.48 -2.88
C GLY A 50 -3.16 26.57 -1.97
N SER A 51 -3.11 26.32 -0.66
CA SER A 51 -2.55 27.24 0.33
C SER A 51 -1.23 26.72 0.86
N SER A 52 -0.34 27.65 1.22
CA SER A 52 0.87 27.28 1.96
C SER A 52 0.52 26.82 3.37
N LEU A 53 1.32 25.90 3.90
CA LEU A 53 1.30 25.51 5.31
C LEU A 53 1.36 26.76 6.22
N ASP A 54 0.31 27.00 7.02
CA ASP A 54 0.30 28.05 8.06
C ASP A 54 0.30 27.37 9.43
N LEU A 55 1.39 27.57 10.18
CA LEU A 55 1.60 26.96 11.50
C LEU A 55 1.20 27.90 12.65
N ARG A 56 0.62 29.07 12.36
CA ARG A 56 0.18 30.02 13.39
C ARG A 56 -0.98 29.42 14.19
N LYS A 57 -0.90 29.57 15.53
CA LYS A 57 -1.91 29.09 16.47
C LYS A 57 -3.32 29.55 16.05
N GLY A 58 -4.24 28.61 15.89
CA GLY A 58 -5.64 28.88 15.51
C GLY A 58 -5.91 28.96 14.00
N LYS A 59 -4.90 28.78 13.14
CA LYS A 59 -5.09 28.63 11.69
C LYS A 59 -4.71 27.22 11.28
N ILE A 60 -5.70 26.38 11.00
CA ILE A 60 -5.46 25.00 10.56
C ILE A 60 -5.41 25.00 9.03
N LYS A 61 -4.22 25.28 8.49
CA LYS A 61 -3.90 25.07 7.07
C LYS A 61 -2.68 24.19 6.97
N ASN A 62 -2.73 23.01 7.59
CA ASN A 62 -1.62 22.04 7.56
C ASN A 62 -2.08 20.72 6.95
N ALA A 63 -1.20 19.97 6.28
CA ALA A 63 -1.56 18.66 5.74
C ALA A 63 -1.77 17.58 6.85
N ASN A 64 -1.87 17.99 8.11
CA ASN A 64 -2.05 17.13 9.27
C ASN A 64 -3.52 16.75 9.42
N TYR A 65 -4.01 16.06 8.41
CA TYR A 65 -5.40 15.71 8.23
C TYR A 65 -5.66 14.27 8.62
N LEU A 66 -6.89 14.00 9.08
CA LEU A 66 -7.37 12.67 9.47
C LEU A 66 -6.99 11.60 8.44
N TYR A 67 -7.13 11.91 7.16
CA TYR A 67 -6.77 10.99 6.07
C TYR A 67 -5.27 10.62 6.04
N PHE A 68 -4.37 11.55 6.35
CA PHE A 68 -2.94 11.25 6.45
C PHE A 68 -2.63 10.30 7.62
N ASP A 69 -3.30 10.48 8.75
CA ASP A 69 -3.20 9.61 9.92
C ASP A 69 -3.81 8.21 9.64
N GLN A 70 -4.89 8.16 8.87
CA GLN A 70 -5.50 6.91 8.38
C GLN A 70 -4.51 6.14 7.49
N LEU A 71 -3.87 6.80 6.51
CA LEU A 71 -2.83 6.18 5.68
C LEU A 71 -1.64 5.71 6.49
N GLN A 72 -1.15 6.52 7.43
CA GLN A 72 -0.04 6.14 8.31
C GLN A 72 -0.40 4.90 9.13
N THR A 73 -1.65 4.80 9.60
CA THR A 73 -2.08 3.62 10.33
C THR A 73 -2.23 2.41 9.41
N ALA A 74 -2.86 2.55 8.25
CA ALA A 74 -3.02 1.48 7.28
C ALA A 74 -1.66 0.90 6.87
N ARG A 75 -0.66 1.76 6.62
CA ARG A 75 0.73 1.33 6.38
C ARG A 75 1.32 0.56 7.56
N THR A 76 1.09 1.04 8.79
CA THR A 76 1.61 0.36 9.99
C THR A 76 0.98 -1.02 10.14
N ALA A 77 -0.32 -1.15 9.89
CA ALA A 77 -1.03 -2.44 9.92
C ALA A 77 -0.52 -3.39 8.82
N ALA A 78 -0.28 -2.89 7.60
CA ALA A 78 0.32 -3.67 6.52
C ALA A 78 1.75 -4.14 6.86
N CYS A 79 2.56 -3.29 7.49
CA CYS A 79 3.89 -3.67 7.98
C CYS A 79 3.80 -4.74 9.08
N ASP A 80 2.87 -4.60 10.03
CA ASP A 80 2.63 -5.60 11.08
C ASP A 80 2.25 -6.95 10.46
N ALA A 81 1.33 -6.96 9.49
CA ALA A 81 0.93 -8.17 8.77
C ALA A 81 2.09 -8.81 7.99
N ALA A 82 2.88 -8.01 7.27
CA ALA A 82 4.03 -8.48 6.51
C ALA A 82 5.10 -9.13 7.40
N VAL A 83 5.33 -8.59 8.61
CA VAL A 83 6.24 -9.20 9.59
C VAL A 83 5.68 -10.51 10.12
N VAL A 84 4.38 -10.58 10.43
CA VAL A 84 3.75 -11.83 10.87
C VAL A 84 3.86 -12.92 9.81
N ALA A 85 3.60 -12.59 8.55
CA ALA A 85 3.74 -13.52 7.43
C ALA A 85 5.19 -14.01 7.27
N ALA A 86 6.18 -13.12 7.35
CA ALA A 86 7.59 -13.49 7.26
C ALA A 86 8.01 -14.50 8.35
N TYR A 87 7.55 -14.33 9.59
CA TYR A 87 7.83 -15.28 10.67
C TYR A 87 7.03 -16.58 10.57
N ALA A 88 5.86 -16.58 9.93
CA ALA A 88 5.05 -17.80 9.76
C ALA A 88 5.74 -18.81 8.83
N VAL A 89 6.48 -18.34 7.82
CA VAL A 89 7.29 -19.18 6.94
C VAL A 89 8.39 -19.92 7.72
N ASP A 90 9.02 -19.26 8.69
CA ASP A 90 10.05 -19.86 9.55
C ASP A 90 9.45 -20.82 10.60
N ASP A 91 8.28 -20.50 11.16
CA ASP A 91 7.63 -21.30 12.20
C ASP A 91 6.85 -22.52 11.65
N ALA A 92 6.64 -22.65 10.33
CA ALA A 92 6.08 -23.86 9.71
C ALA A 92 6.93 -25.14 9.97
N VAL A 93 8.17 -24.97 10.44
CA VAL A 93 9.08 -26.04 10.87
C VAL A 93 8.88 -26.43 12.35
N ALA A 94 8.16 -25.63 13.14
CA ALA A 94 8.01 -25.83 14.58
C ALA A 94 6.55 -25.68 15.02
N GLU A 95 5.85 -26.81 15.20
CA GLU A 95 4.50 -26.90 15.78
C GLU A 95 4.43 -26.19 17.14
N ARG A 96 4.06 -24.91 17.17
CA ARG A 96 3.74 -24.19 18.41
C ARG A 96 2.48 -23.36 18.24
N PRO A 97 1.41 -23.67 18.99
CA PRO A 97 0.18 -22.91 18.92
C PRO A 97 0.34 -21.56 19.65
N ASN A 98 -0.16 -20.50 19.04
CA ASN A 98 -0.43 -19.19 19.66
C ASN A 98 0.77 -18.37 20.18
N LYS A 99 1.72 -18.01 19.31
CA LYS A 99 2.52 -16.81 19.58
C LYS A 99 1.67 -15.57 19.32
N ARG A 100 1.54 -14.69 20.33
CA ARG A 100 0.96 -13.34 20.18
C ARG A 100 1.54 -12.68 18.91
N GLN A 101 0.67 -12.19 18.04
CA GLN A 101 1.07 -11.39 16.88
C GLN A 101 2.00 -10.27 17.33
N ARG A 102 3.26 -10.35 16.90
CA ARG A 102 4.28 -9.38 17.24
C ARG A 102 4.08 -8.14 16.37
N LYS A 103 4.12 -6.96 16.99
CA LYS A 103 4.20 -5.68 16.25
C LYS A 103 5.56 -5.55 15.56
N ALA A 104 5.53 -5.05 14.35
CA ALA A 104 6.70 -4.78 13.55
C ALA A 104 7.62 -3.74 14.23
N ARG A 105 8.92 -3.88 13.99
CA ARG A 105 9.98 -2.97 14.41
C ARG A 105 10.76 -2.52 13.17
N LEU A 106 11.51 -1.43 13.30
CA LEU A 106 12.31 -0.93 12.18
C LEU A 106 13.38 -1.95 11.73
N SER A 107 13.90 -2.74 12.67
CA SER A 107 14.82 -3.85 12.39
C SER A 107 14.19 -4.97 11.57
N ASP A 108 12.86 -5.10 11.57
CA ASP A 108 12.17 -6.17 10.82
C ASP A 108 12.14 -5.89 9.31
N ARG A 109 12.68 -4.75 8.86
CA ARG A 109 12.87 -4.43 7.43
C ARG A 109 13.81 -5.42 6.72
N GLU A 110 14.66 -6.15 7.44
CA GLU A 110 15.55 -7.16 6.86
C GLU A 110 14.84 -8.47 6.53
N ILE A 111 13.69 -8.73 7.17
CA ILE A 111 12.93 -9.99 7.02
C ILE A 111 11.59 -9.80 6.31
N ALA A 112 10.99 -8.62 6.42
CA ALA A 112 9.76 -8.28 5.74
C ALA A 112 10.04 -7.65 4.37
N PRO A 113 9.10 -7.74 3.41
CA PRO A 113 9.16 -7.01 2.16
C PRO A 113 9.44 -5.52 2.38
N SER A 114 10.33 -4.94 1.56
CA SER A 114 10.66 -3.51 1.63
C SER A 114 9.51 -2.62 1.15
N VAL A 115 8.59 -3.18 0.35
CA VAL A 115 7.36 -2.58 -0.14
C VAL A 115 6.18 -3.34 0.42
N VAL A 116 5.19 -2.62 0.94
CA VAL A 116 3.92 -3.17 1.43
C VAL A 116 2.76 -2.57 0.64
N GLU A 117 1.72 -3.36 0.43
CA GLU A 117 0.47 -2.89 -0.16
C GLU A 117 -0.43 -2.34 0.95
N VAL A 118 -0.97 -1.15 0.71
CA VAL A 118 -1.77 -0.41 1.68
C VAL A 118 -3.07 -0.01 1.04
N LEU A 119 -4.18 -0.47 1.62
CA LEU A 119 -5.51 -0.03 1.21
C LEU A 119 -5.78 1.38 1.75
N ALA A 120 -5.72 2.37 0.87
CA ALA A 120 -6.13 3.74 1.17
C ALA A 120 -7.66 3.80 1.36
N PRO A 121 -8.16 4.53 2.36
CA PRO A 121 -9.59 4.56 2.66
C PRO A 121 -10.37 5.29 1.56
N GLU A 122 -11.65 4.95 1.39
CA GLU A 122 -12.53 5.69 0.50
C GLU A 122 -12.59 7.20 0.84
N VAL A 123 -12.83 8.02 -0.18
CA VAL A 123 -12.92 9.47 -0.04
C VAL A 123 -14.28 9.94 -0.54
N ASN A 124 -15.02 10.62 0.33
CA ASN A 124 -16.31 11.22 0.03
C ASN A 124 -16.23 12.74 0.23
N ARG A 125 -16.35 13.52 -0.85
CA ARG A 125 -16.26 14.99 -0.77
C ARG A 125 -17.02 15.69 -1.88
N GLY A 126 -17.96 16.58 -1.54
CA GLY A 126 -18.57 17.49 -2.50
C GLY A 126 -19.21 16.81 -3.72
N GLY A 127 -19.79 15.61 -3.53
CA GLY A 127 -20.34 14.79 -4.62
C GLY A 127 -19.32 13.93 -5.37
N ILE A 128 -18.03 14.06 -5.06
CA ILE A 128 -16.97 13.16 -5.54
C ILE A 128 -16.87 11.98 -4.58
N HIS A 129 -16.95 10.77 -5.13
CA HIS A 129 -16.69 9.52 -4.44
C HIS A 129 -15.48 8.85 -5.09
N LEU A 130 -14.42 8.65 -4.33
CA LEU A 130 -13.30 7.80 -4.71
C LEU A 130 -13.34 6.53 -3.87
N PRO A 131 -13.34 5.33 -4.49
CA PRO A 131 -13.33 4.08 -3.75
C PRO A 131 -12.01 3.92 -2.99
N ALA A 132 -11.96 2.92 -2.10
CA ALA A 132 -10.69 2.48 -1.52
C ALA A 132 -9.73 2.02 -2.63
N VAL A 133 -8.45 2.36 -2.53
CA VAL A 133 -7.43 2.07 -3.55
C VAL A 133 -6.22 1.44 -2.89
N ALA A 134 -5.72 0.35 -3.46
CA ALA A 134 -4.46 -0.24 -3.03
C ALA A 134 -3.28 0.60 -3.54
N MET A 135 -2.37 0.93 -2.64
CA MET A 135 -1.17 1.74 -2.93
C MET A 135 0.07 1.01 -2.44
N LYS A 136 1.13 0.98 -3.24
CA LYS A 136 2.44 0.53 -2.75
C LYS A 136 3.08 1.60 -1.89
N MET A 137 3.54 1.21 -0.71
CA MET A 137 4.25 2.09 0.22
C MET A 137 5.51 1.39 0.73
N LEU A 138 6.58 2.14 1.00
CA LEU A 138 7.75 1.53 1.63
C LEU A 138 7.46 1.17 3.09
N PHE A 139 8.04 0.06 3.53
CA PHE A 139 8.00 -0.39 4.91
C PHE A 139 8.44 0.74 5.86
N GLY A 140 7.62 1.05 6.86
CA GLY A 140 7.86 2.18 7.74
C GLY A 140 6.95 2.16 8.96
N ILE A 141 7.57 2.34 10.13
CA ILE A 141 6.89 2.22 11.42
C ILE A 141 7.08 3.51 12.20
N LYS A 142 5.98 4.05 12.75
CA LYS A 142 5.94 5.25 13.62
C LYS A 142 6.49 6.55 13.01
N ASN A 143 7.01 6.54 11.78
CA ASN A 143 7.47 7.73 11.08
C ASN A 143 6.27 8.45 10.41
N SER A 144 6.15 9.76 10.62
CA SER A 144 5.17 10.60 9.92
C SER A 144 5.50 10.79 8.44
N VAL A 145 6.74 10.51 8.04
CA VAL A 145 7.13 10.47 6.64
C VAL A 145 6.66 9.15 6.02
N MET A 146 6.01 9.25 4.88
CA MET A 146 5.56 8.12 4.08
C MET A 146 6.23 8.14 2.71
N TRP A 147 6.61 6.98 2.21
CA TRP A 147 7.07 6.83 0.83
C TRP A 147 5.97 6.09 0.09
N VAL A 148 5.34 6.75 -0.86
CA VAL A 148 4.20 6.24 -1.62
C VAL A 148 4.59 6.13 -3.08
N GLU A 149 4.13 5.08 -3.74
CA GLU A 149 4.30 4.90 -5.18
C GLU A 149 3.82 6.13 -5.95
N LEU A 150 4.70 6.59 -6.84
CA LEU A 150 4.45 7.72 -7.72
C LEU A 150 3.52 7.28 -8.84
N SER A 151 2.23 7.57 -8.68
CA SER A 151 1.24 7.52 -9.76
C SER A 151 0.31 8.73 -9.69
N PRO A 152 -0.21 9.21 -10.83
CA PRO A 152 -1.24 10.25 -10.85
C PRO A 152 -2.47 9.89 -10.00
N GLU A 153 -2.88 8.63 -10.03
CA GLU A 153 -4.05 8.11 -9.31
C GLU A 153 -3.85 8.19 -7.80
N ASN A 154 -2.69 7.75 -7.29
CA ASN A 154 -2.37 7.81 -5.87
C ASN A 154 -2.30 9.27 -5.40
N LEU A 155 -1.68 10.15 -6.20
CA LEU A 155 -1.55 11.57 -5.88
C LEU A 155 -2.92 12.27 -5.81
N GLU A 156 -3.82 11.99 -6.74
CA GLU A 156 -5.15 12.59 -6.75
C GLU A 156 -6.01 12.06 -5.59
N HIS A 157 -5.94 10.76 -5.32
CA HIS A 157 -6.66 10.14 -4.20
C HIS A 157 -6.21 10.74 -2.86
N ILE A 158 -4.90 10.89 -2.65
CA ILE A 158 -4.33 11.53 -1.46
C ILE A 158 -4.76 12.99 -1.35
N ARG A 159 -4.73 13.74 -2.46
CA ARG A 159 -5.17 15.13 -2.50
C ARG A 159 -6.65 15.25 -2.11
N GLN A 160 -7.53 14.44 -2.67
CA GLN A 160 -8.95 14.48 -2.35
C GLN A 160 -9.21 14.05 -0.90
N GLY A 161 -8.50 13.03 -0.39
CA GLY A 161 -8.62 12.59 1.00
C GLY A 161 -8.19 13.66 2.00
N ILE A 162 -7.10 14.36 1.71
CA ILE A 162 -6.64 15.53 2.46
C ILE A 162 -7.70 16.64 2.44
N LEU A 163 -8.25 16.97 1.28
CA LEU A 163 -9.28 17.99 1.13
C LEU A 163 -10.58 17.60 1.87
N ALA A 164 -10.98 16.33 1.85
CA ALA A 164 -12.17 15.84 2.54
C ALA A 164 -12.03 15.97 4.06
N SER A 165 -10.82 15.71 4.57
CA SER A 165 -10.52 15.85 5.99
C SER A 165 -10.56 17.30 6.50
N GLN A 166 -10.33 18.29 5.64
CA GLN A 166 -10.50 19.71 6.00
C GLN A 166 -11.96 20.03 6.32
N ASP A 167 -12.87 19.48 5.52
CA ASP A 167 -14.30 19.71 5.65
C ASP A 167 -14.86 19.05 6.94
N ASP A 168 -14.19 17.99 7.41
CA ASP A 168 -14.55 17.17 8.57
C ASP A 168 -14.02 17.70 9.93
N GLU A 169 -13.24 18.79 9.97
CA GLU A 169 -12.66 19.34 11.21
C GLU A 169 -13.72 19.99 12.13
N VAL A 170 -14.50 19.15 12.82
CA VAL A 170 -15.28 19.53 14.00
C VAL A 170 -14.34 19.52 15.21
N PRO A 171 -14.20 20.63 15.97
CA PRO A 171 -13.35 20.67 17.16
C PRO A 171 -13.70 19.56 18.16
N GLY A 172 -12.73 18.68 18.47
CA GLY A 172 -12.80 17.76 19.60
C GLY A 172 -13.17 16.28 19.35
N ARG A 173 -13.51 15.85 18.12
CA ARG A 173 -13.92 14.45 17.83
C ARG A 173 -12.88 13.55 17.17
N HIS A 174 -11.68 14.07 16.90
CA HIS A 174 -10.67 13.39 16.05
C HIS A 174 -10.26 12.00 16.58
N TRP A 175 -10.14 11.81 17.89
CA TRP A 175 -9.55 10.58 18.44
C TRP A 175 -10.47 9.34 18.41
N GLN A 176 -11.80 9.52 18.39
CA GLN A 176 -12.75 8.39 18.39
C GLN A 176 -12.92 7.80 16.99
N LYS A 177 -13.11 8.65 15.97
CA LYS A 177 -13.29 8.24 14.55
C LYS A 177 -12.06 7.48 14.01
N THR A 178 -10.87 7.86 14.49
CA THR A 178 -9.62 7.19 14.12
C THR A 178 -9.58 5.72 14.58
N ARG A 179 -10.14 5.36 15.74
CA ARG A 179 -10.14 3.95 16.23
C ARG A 179 -11.09 3.04 15.45
N GLU A 180 -12.27 3.53 15.07
CA GLU A 180 -13.21 2.75 14.25
C GLU A 180 -12.66 2.53 12.84
N THR A 181 -12.06 3.55 12.23
CA THR A 181 -11.43 3.42 10.92
C THR A 181 -10.23 2.46 10.97
N GLN A 182 -9.45 2.48 12.06
CA GLN A 182 -8.33 1.55 12.28
C GLN A 182 -8.79 0.09 12.34
N ALA A 183 -9.91 -0.19 13.01
CA ALA A 183 -10.46 -1.54 13.07
C ALA A 183 -10.98 -2.00 11.70
N ALA A 184 -11.64 -1.11 10.95
CA ALA A 184 -12.15 -1.41 9.61
C ALA A 184 -11.02 -1.63 8.59
N ALA A 185 -9.98 -0.79 8.58
CA ALA A 185 -8.85 -0.95 7.66
C ALA A 185 -8.02 -2.21 7.96
N ALA A 186 -7.84 -2.55 9.23
CA ALA A 186 -7.17 -3.79 9.62
C ALA A 186 -7.99 -5.02 9.23
N ALA A 187 -9.32 -4.96 9.36
CA ALA A 187 -10.21 -6.05 8.93
C ALA A 187 -10.21 -6.21 7.40
N ALA A 188 -10.30 -5.12 6.65
CA ALA A 188 -10.29 -5.16 5.19
C ALA A 188 -8.97 -5.69 4.62
N ASN A 189 -7.83 -5.30 5.19
CA ASN A 189 -6.53 -5.84 4.77
C ASN A 189 -6.38 -7.33 5.10
N LEU A 190 -6.94 -7.79 6.22
CA LEU A 190 -6.92 -9.22 6.58
C LEU A 190 -7.82 -10.05 5.64
N GLU A 191 -9.00 -9.51 5.29
CA GLU A 191 -9.94 -10.15 4.36
C GLU A 191 -9.37 -10.23 2.93
N ALA A 192 -8.73 -9.17 2.44
CA ALA A 192 -8.07 -9.16 1.14
C ALA A 192 -6.99 -10.26 1.03
N LEU A 193 -6.13 -10.39 2.04
CA LEU A 193 -5.10 -11.43 2.10
C LEU A 193 -5.68 -12.85 2.12
N GLN A 194 -6.81 -13.06 2.78
CA GLN A 194 -7.49 -14.35 2.82
C GLN A 194 -8.19 -14.71 1.51
N SER A 195 -8.62 -13.71 0.73
CA SER A 195 -9.27 -13.92 -0.56
C SER A 195 -8.30 -14.28 -1.69
N GLU A 196 -7.04 -13.84 -1.63
CA GLU A 196 -6.01 -14.19 -2.63
C GLU A 196 -5.47 -15.63 -2.46
N GLU A 197 -5.40 -16.16 -1.23
CA GLU A 197 -5.01 -17.56 -1.00
C GLU A 197 -6.03 -18.58 -1.53
N ALA A 198 -7.30 -18.20 -1.67
CA ALA A 198 -8.37 -19.09 -2.13
C ALA A 198 -8.35 -19.36 -3.66
N VAL A 199 -7.56 -18.60 -4.44
CA VAL A 199 -7.52 -18.71 -5.91
C VAL A 199 -6.40 -19.63 -6.43
N VAL A 200 -5.49 -20.08 -5.56
CA VAL A 200 -4.32 -20.91 -5.95
C VAL A 200 -4.55 -22.42 -5.76
N SER A 201 -5.74 -22.85 -5.30
CA SER A 201 -6.04 -24.25 -5.00
C SER A 201 -7.15 -24.85 -5.87
N ASP A 202 -7.06 -24.69 -7.20
CA ASP A 202 -7.89 -25.46 -8.14
C ASP A 202 -7.13 -25.78 -9.44
N ASP A 203 -6.01 -26.49 -9.31
CA ASP A 203 -5.40 -27.20 -10.44
C ASP A 203 -5.73 -28.71 -10.32
N GLY A 204 -6.91 -29.04 -10.85
CA GLY A 204 -7.10 -30.12 -11.81
C GLY A 204 -6.55 -31.51 -11.48
N ALA A 205 -7.25 -32.24 -10.61
CA ALA A 205 -7.16 -33.71 -10.57
C ALA A 205 -8.26 -34.30 -11.47
N ASP A 206 -8.04 -34.37 -12.78
CA ASP A 206 -8.83 -35.22 -13.66
C ASP A 206 -7.97 -35.74 -14.82
N ALA A 207 -7.30 -36.86 -14.60
CA ALA A 207 -6.72 -37.69 -15.65
C ALA A 207 -7.46 -39.02 -15.65
N ALA A 208 -8.48 -39.09 -16.50
CA ALA A 208 -9.30 -40.25 -16.75
C ALA A 208 -8.45 -41.45 -17.20
N VAL A 209 -8.66 -42.58 -16.54
CA VAL A 209 -8.17 -43.90 -16.91
C VAL A 209 -8.97 -44.38 -18.13
N LEU A 210 -8.40 -44.25 -19.33
CA LEU A 210 -8.88 -44.93 -20.53
C LEU A 210 -8.16 -46.28 -20.64
N ALA A 211 -8.89 -47.35 -20.36
CA ALA A 211 -8.50 -48.71 -20.68
C ALA A 211 -8.57 -48.90 -22.20
N ASP A 212 -7.41 -49.16 -22.82
CA ASP A 212 -7.30 -49.48 -24.24
C ASP A 212 -7.46 -51.00 -24.41
N GLU A 213 -8.47 -51.40 -25.19
CA GLU A 213 -8.77 -52.79 -25.51
C GLU A 213 -7.73 -53.34 -26.48
N VAL A 214 -7.16 -54.49 -26.12
CA VAL A 214 -6.22 -55.25 -26.96
C VAL A 214 -6.98 -55.91 -28.11
N PRO A 215 -6.65 -55.66 -29.40
CA PRO A 215 -7.18 -56.47 -30.48
C PRO A 215 -6.34 -57.75 -30.64
N VAL A 216 -7.02 -58.88 -30.49
CA VAL A 216 -6.53 -60.23 -30.81
C VAL A 216 -6.29 -60.30 -32.32
N HIS A 217 -5.01 -60.38 -32.72
CA HIS A 217 -4.64 -60.65 -34.10
C HIS A 217 -4.66 -62.16 -34.35
N GLN A 218 -5.52 -62.60 -35.27
CA GLN A 218 -5.51 -63.94 -35.85
C GLN A 218 -4.23 -64.14 -36.66
N ASP A 219 -3.60 -65.30 -36.46
CA ASP A 219 -2.43 -65.79 -37.19
C ASP A 219 -2.94 -66.70 -38.32
N ASP A 220 -2.92 -66.18 -39.54
CA ASP A 220 -3.19 -66.94 -40.76
C ASP A 220 -1.91 -67.60 -41.24
N GLY A 221 -1.96 -68.93 -41.31
CA GLY A 221 -0.84 -69.74 -41.76
C GLY A 221 -0.44 -69.49 -43.21
N ALA A 222 0.83 -69.78 -43.49
CA ALA A 222 1.30 -70.06 -44.84
C ALA A 222 2.26 -71.25 -44.77
N GLY A 223 1.80 -72.40 -45.25
CA GLY A 223 2.67 -73.44 -45.75
C GLY A 223 3.11 -73.10 -47.18
N ASN A 224 4.40 -73.24 -47.45
CA ASN A 224 4.93 -73.97 -48.60
C ASN A 224 6.40 -74.31 -48.36
#